data_AF-A0A7S3WY87-F1
#
_entry.id   AF-A0A7S3WY87-F1
#
_cell.length_a   1.000
_cell.length_b   1.000
_cell.length_c   1.000
_cell.angle_alpha   90.00
_cell.angle_beta   90.00
_cell.angle_gamma   90.00
#
_symmetry.space_group_name_H-M   'P 1'
#
loop_
_entity.id
_entity.type
_entity.pdbx_description
1 polymer ?
#
loop_
_entity_poly.entity_id
_entity_poly.type
_entity_poly.pdbx_seq_one_letter_code
_entity_poly.pdbx_strand_id
1 'polypeptide(L)'
;PRHAHDTHTTRPTCPRLLRCRYAAAAGPETRLPTLVGWDLNECEHASLLDHLEAEHGFERGPPTLFISEAVMFYVNPAAIAALYDDLFTYGKQAGEAQYSFTDSMRPFVQGPFSDEAMRFFGREGVDLLCHTARWSGAVQFAHAVARTPAAALARGSRAAGCSLREHVSPLVEAPVTSYAPERAWRPPDAPASFNNSWYAVAFSSELQDAAPYATRLFGEPLALTRHPAGGAVRCAGPDSLAAGYVVVEHQGLVWVWRGDPASADHRMLPTHPAPEATHAVETILDYGCDWKYIVENNLDTPHLYWLHDGSIPPIESLGCNRANIGSIGLRFFADDVGVGHIGKTSKKVTKVVRYDAPNVVRHGGVSGFSEEFNIVPLGPHRTRVLLRQRFPKGPILSTLLRVPGTAPVLQYLVRNWNYQIGLEDYCVMQGQAHNIDDFGALP
;
A
#
# COMPACT_ATOMS: atom_id res chain seq x y z
N PRO A 1 -47.44 16.76 32.09
CA PRO A 1 -48.85 17.00 31.71
C PRO A 1 -49.31 15.96 30.70
N ARG A 2 -50.35 15.21 31.07
CA ARG A 2 -50.89 14.04 30.37
C ARG A 2 -51.41 14.42 28.98
N HIS A 3 -51.21 13.55 27.99
CA HIS A 3 -52.32 13.02 27.21
C HIS A 3 -51.95 11.65 26.62
N ALA A 4 -52.84 10.70 26.82
CA ALA A 4 -52.75 9.30 26.44
C ALA A 4 -53.53 9.04 25.14
N HIS A 5 -53.04 8.04 24.42
CA HIS A 5 -53.68 7.18 23.42
C HIS A 5 -54.52 7.79 22.30
N ASP A 6 -54.04 7.59 21.07
CA ASP A 6 -54.90 7.06 20.01
C ASP A 6 -54.17 5.97 19.22
N THR A 7 -54.79 4.80 19.17
CA THR A 7 -54.32 3.59 18.48
C THR A 7 -54.68 3.67 17.00
N HIS A 8 -53.69 3.92 16.15
CA HIS A 8 -53.76 3.54 14.75
C HIS A 8 -52.46 2.89 14.30
N THR A 9 -52.57 1.62 13.92
CA THR A 9 -51.58 0.86 13.17
C THR A 9 -51.34 1.52 11.81
N THR A 10 -50.40 2.46 11.77
CA THR A 10 -49.79 2.93 10.52
C THR A 10 -48.33 2.48 10.53
N ARG A 11 -48.00 1.50 9.66
CA ARG A 11 -46.61 1.18 9.36
C ARG A 11 -45.92 2.48 8.92
N PRO A 12 -44.82 2.93 9.54
CA PRO A 12 -44.12 4.09 9.05
C PRO A 12 -43.51 3.72 7.69
N THR A 13 -44.10 4.22 6.61
CA THR A 13 -43.50 4.16 5.28
C THR A 13 -42.36 5.15 5.26
N CYS A 14 -41.16 4.69 5.65
CA CYS A 14 -39.93 5.46 5.47
C CYS A 14 -39.40 5.20 4.05
N PRO A 15 -39.56 6.12 3.08
CA PRO A 15 -39.13 5.93 1.69
C PRO A 15 -37.60 5.87 1.50
N ARG A 16 -36.82 5.99 2.60
CA ARG A 16 -35.36 5.90 2.61
C ARG A 16 -34.84 4.49 2.90
N LEU A 17 -35.66 3.58 3.42
CA LEU A 17 -35.22 2.20 3.65
C LEU A 17 -35.23 1.42 2.32
N LEU A 18 -34.11 0.81 1.98
CA LEU A 18 -33.93 0.02 0.75
C LEU A 18 -35.06 -1.01 0.57
N ARG A 19 -35.46 -1.66 1.67
CA ARG A 19 -36.58 -2.62 1.71
C ARG A 19 -37.92 -2.03 1.28
N CYS A 20 -38.24 -0.78 1.65
CA CYS A 20 -39.50 -0.13 1.25
C CYS A 20 -39.50 0.20 -0.25
N ARG A 21 -38.34 0.59 -0.80
CA ARG A 21 -38.18 0.81 -2.24
C ARG A 21 -38.25 -0.51 -3.02
N TYR A 22 -37.62 -1.56 -2.50
CA TYR A 22 -37.65 -2.89 -3.11
C TYR A 22 -39.06 -3.49 -3.07
N ALA A 23 -39.80 -3.30 -1.97
CA ALA A 23 -41.20 -3.72 -1.85
C ALA A 23 -42.13 -3.06 -2.87
N ALA A 24 -41.86 -1.79 -3.22
CA ALA A 24 -42.63 -1.07 -4.23
C ALA A 24 -42.28 -1.48 -5.66
N ALA A 25 -41.03 -1.92 -5.89
CA ALA A 25 -40.55 -2.36 -7.20
C ALA A 25 -40.83 -3.84 -7.48
N ALA A 26 -40.77 -4.69 -6.45
CA ALA A 26 -41.05 -6.11 -6.54
C ALA A 26 -42.56 -6.35 -6.42
N GLY A 27 -43.13 -7.18 -7.29
CA GLY A 27 -44.57 -7.47 -7.29
C GLY A 27 -45.07 -8.02 -5.94
N PRO A 28 -46.38 -7.94 -5.67
CA PRO A 28 -46.98 -8.26 -4.36
C PRO A 28 -46.74 -9.71 -3.88
N GLU A 29 -46.41 -10.63 -4.79
CA GLU A 29 -46.09 -12.03 -4.50
C GLU A 29 -44.67 -12.22 -3.94
N THR A 30 -43.84 -11.18 -3.95
CA THR A 30 -42.43 -11.28 -3.54
C THR A 30 -42.33 -11.33 -2.01
N ARG A 31 -41.90 -12.47 -1.48
CA ARG A 31 -41.49 -12.57 -0.07
C ARG A 31 -40.23 -11.74 0.15
N LEU A 32 -40.37 -10.63 0.85
CA LEU A 32 -39.24 -9.83 1.29
C LEU A 32 -38.55 -10.49 2.49
N PRO A 33 -37.23 -10.27 2.68
CA PRO A 33 -36.53 -10.68 3.88
C PRO A 33 -37.24 -10.17 5.15
N THR A 34 -37.23 -10.98 6.20
CA THR A 34 -37.67 -10.57 7.54
C THR A 34 -36.81 -9.39 7.99
N LEU A 35 -37.45 -8.32 8.45
CA LEU A 35 -36.71 -7.20 9.05
C LEU A 35 -36.43 -7.55 10.50
N VAL A 36 -35.15 -7.71 10.83
CA VAL A 36 -34.66 -7.89 12.20
C VAL A 36 -34.01 -6.57 12.63
N GLY A 37 -34.52 -5.96 13.70
CA GLY A 37 -33.93 -4.74 14.25
C GLY A 37 -32.85 -5.10 15.25
N TRP A 38 -31.60 -4.77 14.96
CA TRP A 38 -30.46 -5.04 15.85
C TRP A 38 -29.48 -3.87 15.80
N ASP A 39 -29.08 -3.36 16.97
CA ASP A 39 -27.95 -2.44 17.07
C ASP A 39 -26.67 -3.27 17.09
N LEU A 40 -25.79 -3.06 16.11
CA LEU A 40 -24.56 -3.83 16.01
C LEU A 40 -23.64 -3.66 17.22
N ASN A 41 -23.76 -2.56 17.99
CA ASN A 41 -23.00 -2.40 19.22
C ASN A 41 -23.39 -3.42 20.31
N GLU A 42 -24.61 -3.98 20.26
CA GLU A 42 -25.05 -5.05 21.17
C GLU A 42 -24.27 -6.36 20.97
N CYS A 43 -23.53 -6.49 19.86
CA CYS A 43 -22.63 -7.64 19.65
C CYS A 43 -21.54 -7.72 20.74
N GLU A 44 -21.24 -6.64 21.45
CA GLU A 44 -20.34 -6.65 22.61
C GLU A 44 -20.89 -7.51 23.77
N HIS A 45 -22.19 -7.72 23.83
CA HIS A 45 -22.88 -8.35 24.97
C HIS A 45 -23.66 -9.61 24.58
N ALA A 46 -24.05 -9.76 23.31
CA ALA A 46 -24.84 -10.88 22.82
C ALA A 46 -24.44 -11.30 21.40
N SER A 47 -24.54 -12.60 21.09
CA SER A 47 -24.35 -13.10 19.72
C SER A 47 -25.54 -12.72 18.84
N LEU A 48 -25.25 -12.16 17.66
CA LEU A 48 -26.26 -11.89 16.64
C LEU A 48 -26.87 -13.20 16.14
N LEU A 49 -26.06 -14.24 15.94
CA LEU A 49 -26.55 -15.53 15.44
C LEU A 49 -27.46 -16.23 16.46
N ASP A 50 -27.13 -16.17 17.75
CA ASP A 50 -27.99 -16.73 18.82
C ASP A 50 -29.32 -15.99 18.91
N HIS A 51 -29.32 -14.66 18.77
CA HIS A 51 -30.57 -13.89 18.72
C HIS A 51 -31.42 -14.25 17.49
N LEU A 52 -30.80 -14.39 16.33
CA LEU A 52 -31.49 -14.84 15.11
C LEU A 52 -32.08 -16.24 15.28
N GLU A 53 -31.37 -17.15 15.94
CA GLU A 53 -31.83 -18.51 16.20
C GLU A 53 -33.02 -18.52 17.20
N ALA A 54 -32.88 -17.80 18.31
CA ALA A 54 -33.88 -17.78 19.37
C ALA A 54 -35.17 -17.05 19.00
N GLU A 55 -35.08 -15.93 18.26
CA GLU A 55 -36.22 -15.03 18.03
C GLU A 55 -36.73 -15.03 16.58
N HIS A 56 -35.92 -15.50 15.63
CA HIS A 56 -36.20 -15.36 14.20
C HIS A 56 -36.13 -16.67 13.40
N GLY A 57 -35.94 -17.81 14.08
CA GLY A 57 -35.97 -19.13 13.46
C GLY A 57 -34.82 -19.37 12.49
N PHE A 58 -33.69 -18.70 12.70
CA PHE A 58 -32.47 -19.00 11.95
C PHE A 58 -31.97 -20.40 12.29
N GLU A 59 -31.77 -21.23 11.26
CA GLU A 59 -31.21 -22.56 11.40
C GLU A 59 -29.75 -22.55 10.93
N ARG A 60 -28.84 -23.06 11.76
CA ARG A 60 -27.40 -23.04 11.45
C ARG A 60 -26.97 -24.06 10.40
N GLY A 61 -27.77 -25.10 10.15
CA GLY A 61 -27.42 -26.23 9.27
C GLY A 61 -27.45 -25.95 7.75
N PRO A 62 -28.48 -25.27 7.21
CA PRO A 62 -28.53 -24.93 5.78
C PRO A 62 -27.42 -23.95 5.35
N PRO A 63 -26.94 -24.03 4.10
CA PRO A 63 -26.06 -22.99 3.54
C PRO A 63 -26.73 -21.62 3.61
N THR A 64 -26.07 -20.67 4.26
CA THR A 64 -26.63 -19.35 4.54
C THR A 64 -25.72 -18.26 3.95
N LEU A 65 -26.32 -17.31 3.23
CA LEU A 65 -25.65 -16.10 2.76
C LEU A 65 -25.99 -14.93 3.68
N PHE A 66 -24.97 -14.41 4.37
CA PHE A 66 -25.07 -13.17 5.13
C PHE A 66 -24.64 -11.99 4.27
N ILE A 67 -25.50 -10.98 4.17
CA ILE A 67 -25.17 -9.69 3.55
C ILE A 67 -25.48 -8.60 4.56
N SER A 68 -24.46 -7.82 4.92
CA SER A 68 -24.60 -6.68 5.83
C SER A 68 -24.16 -5.41 5.12
N GLU A 69 -25.06 -4.44 5.02
CA GLU A 69 -24.75 -3.08 4.60
C GLU A 69 -24.60 -2.23 5.87
N ALA A 70 -23.47 -2.39 6.55
CA ALA A 70 -23.17 -1.64 7.76
C ALA A 70 -21.81 -0.97 7.62
N VAL A 71 -21.77 0.32 7.95
CA VAL A 71 -20.55 1.10 7.94
C VAL A 71 -19.79 0.81 9.23
N MET A 72 -18.84 -0.13 9.17
CA MET A 72 -18.10 -0.63 10.35
C MET A 72 -17.37 0.49 11.08
N PHE A 73 -17.03 1.58 10.39
CA PHE A 73 -16.40 2.76 10.96
C PHE A 73 -17.15 3.37 12.17
N TYR A 74 -18.48 3.19 12.26
CA TYR A 74 -19.30 3.74 13.35
C TYR A 74 -19.66 2.74 14.45
N VAL A 75 -19.17 1.50 14.37
CA VAL A 75 -19.45 0.45 15.36
C VAL A 75 -18.31 0.37 16.36
N ASN A 76 -18.63 0.11 17.63
CA ASN A 76 -17.64 -0.05 18.68
C ASN A 76 -16.65 -1.19 18.35
N PRO A 77 -15.33 -1.00 18.52
CA PRO A 77 -14.33 -2.01 18.18
C PRO A 77 -14.55 -3.39 18.82
N ALA A 78 -15.04 -3.43 20.06
CA ALA A 78 -15.34 -4.69 20.77
C ALA A 78 -16.52 -5.43 20.13
N ALA A 79 -17.56 -4.70 19.71
CA ALA A 79 -18.70 -5.26 19.02
C ALA A 79 -18.35 -5.79 17.63
N ILE A 80 -17.47 -5.10 16.88
CA ILE A 80 -16.93 -5.60 15.60
C ILE A 80 -16.18 -6.92 15.83
N ALA A 81 -15.34 -6.99 16.88
CA ALA A 81 -14.60 -8.19 17.22
C ALA A 81 -15.51 -9.38 17.50
N ALA A 82 -16.52 -9.18 18.34
CA ALA A 82 -17.49 -10.22 18.68
C ALA A 82 -18.31 -10.65 17.46
N LEU A 83 -18.76 -9.71 16.63
CA LEU A 83 -19.46 -10.01 15.39
C LEU A 83 -18.61 -10.86 14.44
N TYR A 84 -17.34 -10.50 14.25
CA TYR A 84 -16.44 -11.22 13.36
C TYR A 84 -16.14 -12.63 13.90
N ASP A 85 -15.88 -12.76 15.20
CA ASP A 85 -15.66 -14.05 15.85
C ASP A 85 -16.87 -14.99 15.70
N ASP A 86 -18.09 -14.46 15.87
CA ASP A 86 -19.33 -15.22 15.68
C ASP A 86 -19.47 -15.74 14.23
N LEU A 87 -19.19 -14.87 13.24
CA LEU A 87 -19.22 -15.24 11.81
C LEU A 87 -18.11 -16.22 11.41
N PHE A 88 -16.89 -16.05 11.93
CA PHE A 88 -15.80 -16.99 11.68
C PHE A 88 -16.07 -18.34 12.33
N THR A 89 -16.57 -18.34 13.57
CA THR A 89 -16.97 -19.57 14.27
C THR A 89 -18.07 -20.31 13.51
N TYR A 90 -19.10 -19.60 13.04
CA TYR A 90 -20.14 -20.18 12.19
C TYR A 90 -19.56 -20.82 10.92
N GLY A 91 -18.71 -20.10 10.19
CA GLY A 91 -18.12 -20.64 8.96
C GLY A 91 -17.19 -21.84 9.19
N LYS A 92 -16.44 -21.86 10.31
CA LYS A 92 -15.64 -23.03 10.72
C LYS A 92 -16.52 -24.26 10.99
N GLN A 93 -17.67 -24.07 11.65
CA GLN A 93 -18.62 -25.15 11.92
C GLN A 93 -19.31 -25.68 10.66
N ALA A 94 -19.60 -24.79 9.70
CA ALA A 94 -20.17 -25.16 8.40
C ALA A 94 -19.21 -25.99 7.52
N GLY A 95 -17.91 -25.99 7.83
CA GLY A 95 -16.88 -26.78 7.14
C GLY A 95 -16.35 -26.14 5.85
N GLU A 96 -17.18 -25.37 5.14
CA GLU A 96 -16.79 -24.55 4.00
C GLU A 96 -17.52 -23.20 4.06
N ALA A 97 -16.76 -22.10 3.99
CA ALA A 97 -17.30 -20.74 4.03
C ALA A 97 -16.46 -19.79 3.18
N GLN A 98 -17.13 -18.81 2.56
CA GLN A 98 -16.50 -17.70 1.85
C GLN A 98 -16.81 -16.39 2.57
N TYR A 99 -15.82 -15.52 2.66
CA TYR A 99 -15.90 -14.21 3.30
C TYR A 99 -15.59 -13.11 2.28
N SER A 100 -16.38 -12.05 2.33
CA SER A 100 -16.19 -10.84 1.52
C SER A 100 -16.35 -9.62 2.41
N PHE A 101 -15.25 -9.00 2.80
CA PHE A 101 -15.25 -7.78 3.60
C PHE A 101 -14.92 -6.58 2.73
N THR A 102 -15.71 -5.51 2.83
CA THR A 102 -15.59 -4.31 1.97
C THR A 102 -15.62 -3.00 2.76
N ASP A 103 -15.07 -3.01 3.98
CA ASP A 103 -15.09 -1.85 4.88
C ASP A 103 -13.81 -1.82 5.76
N SER A 104 -13.78 -0.96 6.76
CA SER A 104 -12.77 -0.90 7.80
C SER A 104 -12.68 -2.24 8.54
N MET A 105 -11.50 -2.85 8.48
CA MET A 105 -11.13 -4.02 9.29
C MET A 105 -10.40 -3.62 10.59
N ARG A 106 -10.51 -2.35 11.02
CA ARG A 106 -9.98 -1.93 12.31
C ARG A 106 -10.79 -2.56 13.45
N PRO A 107 -10.15 -2.91 14.58
CA PRO A 107 -8.73 -2.68 14.89
C PRO A 107 -7.76 -3.75 14.37
N PHE A 108 -8.23 -4.78 13.66
CA PHE A 108 -7.44 -5.97 13.30
C PHE A 108 -6.40 -5.76 12.19
N VAL A 109 -6.73 -4.93 11.21
CA VAL A 109 -5.84 -4.56 10.09
C VAL A 109 -5.70 -3.05 10.07
N GLN A 110 -4.50 -2.55 10.31
CA GLN A 110 -4.18 -1.13 10.40
C GLN A 110 -3.46 -0.67 9.14
N GLY A 111 -4.22 -0.16 8.18
CA GLY A 111 -3.64 0.36 6.94
C GLY A 111 -3.69 -0.64 5.79
N PRO A 112 -3.08 -0.32 4.63
CA PRO A 112 -3.34 -1.05 3.37
C PRO A 112 -2.55 -2.38 3.25
N PHE A 113 -2.18 -2.99 4.36
CA PHE A 113 -1.14 -4.03 4.44
C PHE A 113 -1.74 -5.43 4.31
N SER A 114 -1.50 -6.08 3.17
CA SER A 114 -2.03 -7.42 2.90
C SER A 114 -1.45 -8.49 3.85
N ASP A 115 -0.25 -8.32 4.39
CA ASP A 115 0.33 -9.25 5.36
C ASP A 115 -0.39 -9.22 6.71
N GLU A 116 -0.84 -8.05 7.16
CA GLU A 116 -1.70 -7.96 8.35
C GLU A 116 -3.04 -8.65 8.13
N ALA A 117 -3.66 -8.44 6.96
CA ALA A 117 -4.87 -9.14 6.59
C ALA A 117 -4.63 -10.66 6.54
N MET A 118 -3.56 -11.13 5.89
CA MET A 118 -3.20 -12.55 5.85
C MET A 118 -3.02 -13.13 7.26
N ARG A 119 -2.33 -12.44 8.17
CA ARG A 119 -2.19 -12.87 9.57
C ARG A 119 -3.53 -12.91 10.30
N PHE A 120 -4.38 -11.92 10.08
CA PHE A 120 -5.72 -11.86 10.67
C PHE A 120 -6.57 -13.07 10.23
N PHE A 121 -6.76 -13.28 8.93
CA PHE A 121 -7.51 -14.43 8.42
C PHE A 121 -6.85 -15.77 8.79
N GLY A 122 -5.51 -15.83 8.76
CA GLY A 122 -4.75 -17.03 9.11
C GLY A 122 -5.00 -17.50 10.54
N ARG A 123 -5.10 -16.56 11.51
CA ARG A 123 -5.49 -16.86 12.91
C ARG A 123 -6.88 -17.49 12.99
N GLU A 124 -7.77 -17.08 12.10
CA GLU A 124 -9.13 -17.62 12.00
C GLU A 124 -9.21 -18.93 11.21
N GLY A 125 -8.08 -19.53 10.80
CA GLY A 125 -8.13 -20.73 9.97
C GLY A 125 -8.62 -20.46 8.55
N VAL A 126 -8.62 -19.21 8.11
CA VAL A 126 -9.15 -18.77 6.81
C VAL A 126 -8.00 -18.37 5.89
N ASP A 127 -8.11 -18.76 4.63
CA ASP A 127 -7.18 -18.42 3.57
C ASP A 127 -7.64 -17.16 2.85
N LEU A 128 -6.81 -16.12 2.89
CA LEU A 128 -7.04 -14.88 2.14
C LEU A 128 -6.67 -15.09 0.67
N LEU A 129 -7.65 -14.95 -0.23
CA LEU A 129 -7.47 -15.13 -1.67
C LEU A 129 -7.09 -13.83 -2.38
N CYS A 130 -7.77 -12.74 -2.02
CA CYS A 130 -7.53 -11.42 -2.57
C CYS A 130 -7.66 -10.36 -1.47
N HIS A 131 -6.79 -9.36 -1.48
CA HIS A 131 -6.84 -8.22 -0.58
C HIS A 131 -6.37 -6.93 -1.26
N THR A 132 -7.20 -5.90 -1.23
CA THR A 132 -6.83 -4.54 -1.60
C THR A 132 -7.39 -3.53 -0.59
N ALA A 133 -6.88 -2.30 -0.64
CA ALA A 133 -7.17 -1.27 0.34
C ALA A 133 -7.26 0.11 -0.33
N ARG A 134 -8.13 0.97 0.20
CA ARG A 134 -8.29 2.37 -0.22
C ARG A 134 -8.04 3.31 0.94
N TRP A 135 -7.63 4.54 0.58
CA TRP A 135 -7.41 5.65 1.53
C TRP A 135 -6.53 5.23 2.72
N SER A 136 -5.34 4.71 2.40
CA SER A 136 -4.37 4.22 3.39
C SER A 136 -4.95 3.17 4.35
N GLY A 137 -5.83 2.29 3.85
CA GLY A 137 -6.46 1.21 4.60
C GLY A 137 -7.60 1.63 5.51
N ALA A 138 -8.21 2.79 5.26
CA ALA A 138 -9.49 3.14 5.88
C ALA A 138 -10.61 2.20 5.40
N VAL A 139 -10.55 1.74 4.14
CA VAL A 139 -11.45 0.75 3.58
C VAL A 139 -10.62 -0.41 3.02
N GLN A 140 -10.96 -1.63 3.41
CA GLN A 140 -10.34 -2.86 2.92
C GLN A 140 -11.32 -3.63 2.05
N PHE A 141 -10.80 -4.36 1.08
CA PHE A 141 -11.53 -5.31 0.24
C PHE A 141 -10.83 -6.65 0.37
N ALA A 142 -11.45 -7.59 1.06
CA ALA A 142 -10.87 -8.90 1.35
C ALA A 142 -11.82 -10.00 0.89
N HIS A 143 -11.32 -10.90 0.04
CA HIS A 143 -11.97 -12.16 -0.30
C HIS A 143 -11.20 -13.31 0.30
N ALA A 144 -11.86 -14.11 1.13
CA ALA A 144 -11.22 -15.19 1.87
C ALA A 144 -12.11 -16.43 1.91
N VAL A 145 -11.52 -17.60 2.16
CA VAL A 145 -12.21 -18.88 2.22
C VAL A 145 -11.73 -19.68 3.43
N ALA A 146 -12.65 -20.30 4.17
CA ALA A 146 -12.28 -21.15 5.30
C ALA A 146 -11.45 -22.36 4.82
N ARG A 147 -10.43 -22.76 5.59
CA ARG A 147 -9.66 -23.96 5.26
C ARG A 147 -10.51 -25.21 5.45
N THR A 148 -10.66 -25.98 4.38
CA THR A 148 -11.39 -27.25 4.41
C THR A 148 -10.67 -28.27 5.31
N PRO A 149 -11.34 -28.88 6.30
CA PRO A 149 -10.72 -29.93 7.13
C PRO A 149 -10.28 -31.15 6.31
N ALA A 150 -9.13 -31.75 6.64
CA ALA A 150 -8.60 -32.93 5.96
C ALA A 150 -9.58 -34.13 5.92
N ALA A 151 -10.41 -34.28 6.95
CA ALA A 151 -11.44 -35.32 7.02
C ALA A 151 -12.64 -35.06 6.07
N ALA A 152 -12.86 -33.83 5.62
CA ALA A 152 -13.87 -33.50 4.60
C ALA A 152 -13.36 -33.82 3.19
N LEU A 153 -12.08 -33.52 2.89
CA LEU A 153 -11.39 -33.92 1.67
C LEU A 153 -11.38 -35.45 1.48
N ALA A 154 -11.20 -36.21 2.56
CA ALA A 154 -11.21 -37.67 2.53
C ALA A 154 -12.60 -38.32 2.29
N ARG A 155 -13.69 -37.58 2.52
CA ARG A 155 -15.08 -38.09 2.40
C ARG A 155 -15.75 -37.80 1.06
N GLY A 156 -15.08 -37.09 0.13
CA GLY A 156 -15.68 -36.64 -1.13
C GLY A 156 -15.31 -37.48 -2.36
N SER A 157 -16.22 -38.34 -2.81
CA SER A 157 -16.29 -38.83 -4.19
C SER A 157 -17.58 -38.31 -4.84
N ARG A 158 -17.47 -37.36 -5.80
CA ARG A 158 -18.22 -37.26 -7.08
C ARG A 158 -18.32 -35.88 -7.74
N ALA A 159 -17.56 -34.87 -7.33
CA ALA A 159 -17.19 -33.76 -8.20
C ALA A 159 -15.77 -33.28 -7.84
N ALA A 160 -14.78 -33.87 -8.51
CA ALA A 160 -13.39 -33.42 -8.59
C ALA A 160 -12.58 -33.16 -7.30
N GLY A 161 -12.96 -33.61 -6.10
CA GLY A 161 -12.07 -33.55 -4.91
C GLY A 161 -11.47 -32.18 -4.60
N CYS A 162 -12.13 -31.12 -5.09
CA CYS A 162 -11.63 -29.76 -5.19
C CYS A 162 -12.16 -29.00 -3.99
N SER A 163 -11.27 -28.51 -3.14
CA SER A 163 -11.63 -27.67 -2.00
C SER A 163 -12.36 -26.40 -2.46
N LEU A 164 -13.21 -25.81 -1.61
CA LEU A 164 -13.81 -24.50 -1.87
C LEU A 164 -12.76 -23.47 -2.32
N ARG A 165 -11.56 -23.52 -1.73
CA ARG A 165 -10.43 -22.71 -2.16
C ARG A 165 -10.06 -22.91 -3.63
N GLU A 166 -9.86 -24.15 -4.08
CA GLU A 166 -9.49 -24.44 -5.48
C GLU A 166 -10.61 -24.07 -6.45
N HIS A 167 -11.88 -24.14 -6.03
CA HIS A 167 -13.01 -23.67 -6.85
C HIS A 167 -13.08 -22.14 -6.95
N VAL A 168 -12.87 -21.43 -5.84
CA VAL A 168 -13.07 -19.97 -5.76
C VAL A 168 -11.83 -19.20 -6.24
N SER A 169 -10.62 -19.70 -5.99
CA SER A 169 -9.36 -19.02 -6.37
C SER A 169 -9.30 -18.58 -7.84
N PRO A 170 -9.73 -19.37 -8.85
CA PRO A 170 -9.71 -18.93 -10.24
C PRO A 170 -10.87 -17.98 -10.61
N LEU A 171 -11.90 -17.85 -9.76
CA LEU A 171 -13.08 -17.01 -10.01
C LEU A 171 -12.98 -15.62 -9.36
N VAL A 172 -12.06 -15.46 -8.41
CA VAL A 172 -11.83 -14.18 -7.75
C VAL A 172 -10.86 -13.36 -8.59
N GLU A 173 -11.40 -12.40 -9.33
CA GLU A 173 -10.63 -11.31 -9.89
C GLU A 173 -10.48 -10.20 -8.84
N ALA A 174 -9.29 -9.62 -8.70
CA ALA A 174 -9.15 -8.38 -7.92
C ALA A 174 -10.17 -7.35 -8.40
N PRO A 175 -10.81 -6.59 -7.51
CA PRO A 175 -11.55 -5.41 -7.91
C PRO A 175 -10.67 -4.56 -8.83
N VAL A 176 -11.14 -4.29 -10.05
CA VAL A 176 -10.43 -3.66 -11.20
C VAL A 176 -9.91 -2.25 -10.91
N THR A 177 -9.96 -1.80 -9.65
CA THR A 177 -9.37 -0.53 -9.26
C THR A 177 -8.51 -0.72 -8.00
N SER A 178 -7.18 -0.85 -8.17
CA SER A 178 -6.16 -0.38 -7.23
C SER A 178 -4.73 -0.47 -7.78
N TYR A 179 -3.89 0.47 -7.39
CA TYR A 179 -2.45 0.59 -7.69
C TYR A 179 -1.59 -0.47 -6.96
N ALA A 180 -1.76 -1.77 -7.22
CA ALA A 180 -0.84 -2.83 -6.77
C ALA A 180 -1.13 -4.16 -7.51
N PRO A 181 -0.14 -4.99 -7.88
CA PRO A 181 -0.37 -6.33 -8.34
C PRO A 181 -0.43 -7.25 -7.11
N GLU A 182 -1.03 -8.39 -7.36
CA GLU A 182 -1.35 -9.40 -6.39
C GLU A 182 -0.20 -10.43 -6.29
N ARG A 183 -0.24 -11.21 -5.22
CA ARG A 183 0.55 -12.42 -4.91
C ARG A 183 1.94 -12.19 -4.31
N ALA A 184 2.10 -12.72 -3.10
CA ALA A 184 3.36 -12.81 -2.36
C ALA A 184 3.86 -14.25 -2.44
N TRP A 185 5.03 -14.47 -3.06
CA TRP A 185 5.71 -15.78 -3.09
C TRP A 185 6.93 -15.85 -2.17
N ARG A 186 7.24 -14.79 -1.40
CA ARG A 186 8.39 -14.80 -0.49
C ARG A 186 8.00 -15.31 0.91
N PRO A 187 8.65 -16.37 1.44
CA PRO A 187 8.45 -16.81 2.81
C PRO A 187 8.84 -15.70 3.81
N PRO A 188 8.09 -15.51 4.92
CA PRO A 188 8.38 -14.52 5.96
C PRO A 188 9.77 -14.65 6.62
N ASP A 189 10.42 -15.81 6.47
CA ASP A 189 11.58 -16.22 7.26
C ASP A 189 12.92 -16.03 6.52
N ALA A 190 12.91 -15.52 5.28
CA ALA A 190 14.14 -15.24 4.55
C ALA A 190 14.94 -14.12 5.25
N PRO A 191 16.25 -14.32 5.52
CA PRO A 191 17.02 -13.36 6.30
C PRO A 191 17.03 -11.98 5.66
N ALA A 192 16.95 -10.95 6.50
CA ALA A 192 16.96 -9.58 6.04
C ALA A 192 18.30 -9.23 5.36
N SER A 193 18.24 -8.85 4.09
CA SER A 193 19.40 -8.37 3.33
C SER A 193 19.66 -6.88 3.62
N PHE A 194 20.92 -6.46 3.64
CA PHE A 194 21.39 -5.07 3.75
C PHE A 194 21.20 -4.37 5.13
N ASN A 195 21.63 -5.05 6.20
CA ASN A 195 21.88 -4.40 7.51
C ASN A 195 23.08 -3.43 7.46
N ASN A 196 23.20 -2.60 8.49
CA ASN A 196 24.24 -1.59 8.69
C ASN A 196 24.24 -0.51 7.59
N SER A 197 23.06 0.04 7.34
CA SER A 197 22.85 1.09 6.33
C SER A 197 21.75 2.06 6.77
N TRP A 198 21.83 3.28 6.24
CA TRP A 198 20.84 4.33 6.45
C TRP A 198 19.72 4.22 5.42
N TYR A 199 18.48 4.27 5.89
CA TYR A 199 17.28 4.31 5.04
C TYR A 199 16.49 5.58 5.34
N ALA A 200 16.26 6.41 4.32
CA ALA A 200 15.26 7.46 4.44
C ALA A 200 13.87 6.78 4.48
N VAL A 201 13.05 7.09 5.49
CA VAL A 201 11.75 6.42 5.69
C VAL A 201 10.56 7.36 5.55
N ALA A 202 10.81 8.67 5.55
CA ALA A 202 9.84 9.72 5.30
C ALA A 202 10.54 11.04 4.93
N PHE A 203 9.84 11.94 4.24
CA PHE A 203 10.19 13.36 4.26
C PHE A 203 9.89 13.93 5.65
N SER A 204 10.76 14.83 6.14
CA SER A 204 10.57 15.50 7.44
C SER A 204 9.20 16.20 7.55
N SER A 205 8.68 16.69 6.42
CA SER A 205 7.40 17.38 6.29
C SER A 205 6.18 16.48 6.45
N GLU A 206 6.33 15.15 6.35
CA GLU A 206 5.25 14.19 6.60
C GLU A 206 4.95 14.00 8.09
N LEU A 207 5.92 14.31 8.96
CA LEU A 207 5.78 14.14 10.41
C LEU A 207 5.16 15.38 11.04
N GLN A 208 4.03 15.19 11.72
CA GLN A 208 3.40 16.22 12.55
C GLN A 208 3.94 16.17 14.00
N ASP A 209 3.99 17.33 14.66
CA ASP A 209 4.42 17.44 16.06
C ASP A 209 3.57 16.54 16.97
N ALA A 210 4.25 15.73 17.79
CA ALA A 210 3.66 14.79 18.76
C ALA A 210 2.73 13.70 18.21
N ALA A 211 2.44 13.69 16.90
CA ALA A 211 1.64 12.65 16.27
C ALA A 211 2.53 11.48 15.82
N PRO A 212 2.11 10.22 16.04
CA PRO A 212 2.80 9.07 15.48
C PRO A 212 2.61 9.02 13.96
N TYR A 213 3.71 8.86 13.24
CA TYR A 213 3.75 8.52 11.82
C TYR A 213 4.13 7.04 11.70
N ALA A 214 3.19 6.23 11.22
CA ALA A 214 3.40 4.79 11.03
C ALA A 214 3.97 4.51 9.63
N THR A 215 5.02 3.73 9.56
CA THR A 215 5.63 3.24 8.31
C THR A 215 6.23 1.85 8.54
N ARG A 216 6.89 1.30 7.53
CA ARG A 216 7.58 0.01 7.60
C ARG A 216 8.94 0.09 6.92
N LEU A 217 9.87 -0.74 7.37
CA LEU A 217 11.15 -0.97 6.70
C LEU A 217 11.44 -2.47 6.66
N PHE A 218 11.58 -3.04 5.47
CA PHE A 218 11.65 -4.48 5.22
C PHE A 218 10.51 -5.28 5.88
N GLY A 219 9.31 -4.71 5.97
CA GLY A 219 8.15 -5.33 6.61
C GLY A 219 8.10 -5.11 8.13
N GLU A 220 9.16 -4.62 8.76
CA GLU A 220 9.18 -4.31 10.19
C GLU A 220 8.43 -2.99 10.44
N PRO A 221 7.44 -2.96 11.35
CA PRO A 221 6.69 -1.75 11.65
C PRO A 221 7.54 -0.73 12.40
N LEU A 222 7.49 0.52 11.95
CA LEU A 222 8.16 1.67 12.56
C LEU A 222 7.12 2.73 12.92
N ALA A 223 7.17 3.22 14.15
CA ALA A 223 6.40 4.39 14.59
C ALA A 223 7.36 5.55 14.85
N LEU A 224 7.28 6.60 14.02
CA LEU A 224 8.07 7.82 14.16
C LEU A 224 7.27 8.88 14.90
N THR A 225 7.87 9.53 15.89
CA THR A 225 7.23 10.64 16.61
C THR A 225 8.19 11.81 16.69
N ARG A 226 7.75 12.97 16.20
CA ARG A 226 8.45 14.24 16.36
C ARG A 226 8.16 14.81 17.75
N HIS A 227 9.21 15.11 18.52
CA HIS A 227 9.03 15.77 19.80
C HIS A 227 8.39 17.16 19.60
N PRO A 228 7.49 17.62 20.49
CA PRO A 228 6.89 18.95 20.40
C PRO A 228 7.89 20.08 20.10
N ALA A 229 7.44 21.08 19.34
CA ALA A 229 8.21 22.23 18.88
C ALA A 229 9.33 21.88 17.90
N GLY A 230 9.08 20.93 16.99
CA GLY A 230 10.06 20.54 15.97
C GLY A 230 11.31 19.86 16.51
N GLY A 231 11.23 19.25 17.70
CA GLY A 231 12.37 18.57 18.32
C GLY A 231 12.72 17.23 17.65
N ALA A 232 13.70 16.53 18.23
CA ALA A 232 14.23 15.28 17.68
C ALA A 232 13.13 14.24 17.37
N VAL A 233 13.29 13.52 16.27
CA VAL A 233 12.43 12.40 15.90
C VAL A 233 12.88 11.15 16.64
N ARG A 234 11.94 10.42 17.22
CA ARG A 234 12.16 9.09 17.81
C ARG A 234 11.48 8.04 16.93
N CYS A 235 12.07 6.85 16.87
CA CYS A 235 11.46 5.69 16.23
C CYS A 235 11.29 4.58 17.25
N ALA A 236 10.08 4.02 17.33
CA ALA A 236 9.78 2.81 18.06
C ALA A 236 9.57 1.65 17.07
N GLY A 237 10.19 0.49 17.36
CA GLY A 237 9.92 -0.77 16.69
C GLY A 237 8.79 -1.58 17.37
N PRO A 238 8.49 -2.79 16.87
CA PRO A 238 7.47 -3.67 17.45
C PRO A 238 7.78 -4.08 18.90
N ASP A 239 9.07 -4.24 19.24
CA ASP A 239 9.53 -4.52 20.60
C ASP A 239 10.08 -3.24 21.22
N SER A 240 9.20 -2.43 21.83
CA SER A 240 9.54 -1.15 22.49
C SER A 240 10.55 -1.28 23.66
N LEU A 241 10.99 -2.51 23.98
CA LEU A 241 11.93 -2.87 25.03
C LEU A 241 13.34 -3.25 24.52
N ALA A 242 13.54 -3.44 23.21
CA ALA A 242 14.83 -3.74 22.61
C ALA A 242 15.41 -2.50 21.90
N ALA A 243 16.70 -2.23 22.12
CA ALA A 243 17.50 -1.09 21.64
C ALA A 243 16.86 -0.24 20.52
N GLY A 244 16.46 1.00 20.84
CA GLY A 244 15.80 1.90 19.90
C GLY A 244 16.62 2.18 18.64
N TYR A 245 15.93 2.36 17.51
CA TYR A 245 16.53 2.76 16.25
C TYR A 245 17.27 4.10 16.39
N VAL A 246 18.43 4.23 15.74
CA VAL A 246 19.05 5.55 15.55
C VAL A 246 18.31 6.27 14.44
N VAL A 247 17.82 7.47 14.75
CA VAL A 247 17.05 8.31 13.83
C VAL A 247 17.74 9.65 13.68
N VAL A 248 17.91 10.11 12.44
CA VAL A 248 18.49 11.41 12.14
C VAL A 248 17.63 12.12 11.11
N GLU A 249 17.30 13.38 11.39
CA GLU A 249 16.79 14.26 10.35
C GLU A 249 17.95 14.93 9.63
N HIS A 250 18.05 14.68 8.33
CA HIS A 250 19.13 15.20 7.50
C HIS A 250 18.59 15.63 6.14
N GLN A 251 18.85 16.89 5.79
CA GLN A 251 18.39 17.54 4.55
C GLN A 251 16.90 17.32 4.24
N GLY A 252 16.03 17.43 5.25
CA GLY A 252 14.57 17.32 5.10
C GLY A 252 14.05 15.89 4.89
N LEU A 253 14.86 14.87 5.17
CA LEU A 253 14.48 13.47 5.23
C LEU A 253 14.69 12.95 6.64
N VAL A 254 13.83 12.01 7.06
CA VAL A 254 13.99 11.24 8.29
C VAL A 254 14.70 9.93 7.95
N TRP A 255 15.90 9.75 8.47
CA TRP A 255 16.75 8.58 8.25
C TRP A 255 16.73 7.66 9.45
N VAL A 256 16.64 6.36 9.19
CA VAL A 256 16.70 5.30 10.20
C VAL A 256 17.92 4.42 9.92
N TRP A 257 18.73 4.17 10.94
CA TRP A 257 19.82 3.20 10.88
C TRP A 257 19.28 1.80 11.12
N ARG A 258 19.46 0.90 10.16
CA ARG A 258 19.06 -0.50 10.28
C ARG A 258 20.26 -1.37 10.60
N GLY A 259 20.63 -1.47 11.86
CA GLY A 259 21.79 -2.25 12.32
C GLY A 259 22.02 -2.03 13.82
N ASP A 260 23.20 -2.40 14.31
CA ASP A 260 23.60 -2.09 15.69
C ASP A 260 23.64 -0.55 15.88
N PRO A 261 22.85 0.04 16.79
CA PRO A 261 22.85 1.48 17.04
C PRO A 261 24.24 2.06 17.34
N ALA A 262 25.13 1.29 17.97
CA ALA A 262 26.48 1.74 18.30
C ALA A 262 27.39 1.91 17.06
N SER A 263 27.01 1.31 15.94
CA SER A 263 27.75 1.37 14.67
C SER A 263 27.23 2.45 13.71
N ALA A 264 26.18 3.19 14.09
CA ALA A 264 25.58 4.21 13.24
C ALA A 264 26.54 5.39 13.03
N ASP A 265 27.07 5.54 11.81
CA ASP A 265 27.93 6.66 11.44
C ASP A 265 27.15 7.69 10.60
N HIS A 266 26.97 8.89 11.16
CA HIS A 266 26.25 9.98 10.49
C HIS A 266 26.96 10.48 9.22
N ARG A 267 28.28 10.25 9.08
CA ARG A 267 29.05 10.65 7.90
C ARG A 267 28.68 9.84 6.66
N MET A 268 28.03 8.68 6.84
CA MET A 268 27.53 7.85 5.75
C MET A 268 26.20 8.34 5.17
N LEU A 269 25.58 9.38 5.77
CA LEU A 269 24.32 9.90 5.28
C LEU A 269 24.49 10.57 3.90
N PRO A 270 23.67 10.17 2.90
CA PRO A 270 23.51 10.91 1.64
C PRO A 270 23.40 12.41 1.86
N THR A 271 24.35 13.18 1.30
CA THR A 271 24.44 14.63 1.51
C THR A 271 24.61 15.35 0.17
N HIS A 272 23.64 16.18 -0.20
CA HIS A 272 23.80 17.10 -1.32
C HIS A 272 24.70 18.28 -0.88
N PRO A 273 25.71 18.69 -1.66
CA PRO A 273 26.71 19.67 -1.22
C PRO A 273 26.20 21.11 -1.15
N ALA A 274 25.23 21.49 -2.00
CA ALA A 274 24.70 22.86 -2.08
C ALA A 274 23.16 22.87 -2.24
N PRO A 275 22.40 22.36 -1.26
CA PRO A 275 20.94 22.24 -1.37
C PRO A 275 20.24 23.60 -1.52
N GLU A 276 20.75 24.66 -0.91
CA GLU A 276 20.23 26.02 -0.94
C GLU A 276 20.26 26.67 -2.33
N ALA A 277 21.21 26.26 -3.18
CA ALA A 277 21.32 26.69 -4.57
C ALA A 277 20.24 26.10 -5.49
N THR A 278 19.39 25.21 -4.95
CA THR A 278 18.33 24.52 -5.70
C THR A 278 16.96 24.76 -5.10
N HIS A 279 15.92 24.64 -5.92
CA HIS A 279 14.54 24.48 -5.50
C HIS A 279 14.19 23.00 -5.63
N ALA A 280 13.78 22.38 -4.53
CA ALA A 280 13.44 20.96 -4.51
C ALA A 280 11.93 20.76 -4.70
N VAL A 281 11.56 19.80 -5.54
CA VAL A 281 10.22 19.22 -5.59
C VAL A 281 10.30 17.79 -5.10
N GLU A 282 9.44 17.45 -4.14
CA GLU A 282 9.39 16.14 -3.50
C GLU A 282 8.14 15.39 -3.94
N THR A 283 8.31 14.13 -4.30
CA THR A 283 7.24 13.22 -4.73
C THR A 283 7.39 11.89 -4.01
N ILE A 284 6.27 11.32 -3.57
CA ILE A 284 6.22 9.97 -3.01
C ILE A 284 5.60 9.08 -4.07
N LEU A 285 6.27 7.99 -4.41
CA LEU A 285 5.80 7.00 -5.37
C LEU A 285 5.74 5.65 -4.66
N ASP A 286 4.57 5.03 -4.62
CA ASP A 286 4.38 3.71 -4.02
C ASP A 286 4.18 2.68 -5.13
N TYR A 287 4.98 1.62 -5.09
CA TYR A 287 4.98 0.55 -6.08
C TYR A 287 4.69 -0.79 -5.41
N GLY A 288 3.92 -1.64 -6.11
CA GLY A 288 3.69 -3.03 -5.73
C GLY A 288 4.70 -3.99 -6.36
N CYS A 289 5.99 -3.68 -6.27
CA CYS A 289 7.08 -4.57 -6.67
C CYS A 289 8.22 -4.51 -5.63
N ASP A 290 9.12 -5.50 -5.68
CA ASP A 290 10.30 -5.53 -4.81
C ASP A 290 11.27 -4.40 -5.18
N TRP A 291 11.88 -3.79 -4.17
CA TRP A 291 12.69 -2.58 -4.29
C TRP A 291 13.87 -2.73 -5.25
N LYS A 292 14.37 -3.96 -5.43
CA LYS A 292 15.44 -4.28 -6.39
C LYS A 292 15.08 -3.89 -7.82
N TYR A 293 13.83 -4.08 -8.24
CA TYR A 293 13.37 -3.72 -9.58
C TYR A 293 13.36 -2.21 -9.80
N ILE A 294 13.07 -1.44 -8.75
CA ILE A 294 13.15 0.02 -8.80
C ILE A 294 14.60 0.47 -8.94
N VAL A 295 15.52 -0.14 -8.19
CA VAL A 295 16.96 0.14 -8.31
C VAL A 295 17.42 -0.16 -9.73
N GLU A 296 17.15 -1.36 -10.24
CA GLU A 296 17.52 -1.78 -11.60
C GLU A 296 16.97 -0.83 -12.67
N ASN A 297 15.67 -0.51 -12.60
CA ASN A 297 15.03 0.40 -13.55
C ASN A 297 15.71 1.78 -13.57
N ASN A 298 16.04 2.33 -12.40
CA ASN A 298 16.72 3.63 -12.32
C ASN A 298 18.18 3.58 -12.79
N LEU A 299 18.84 2.42 -12.69
CA LEU A 299 20.18 2.20 -13.25
C LEU A 299 20.15 1.94 -14.77
N ASP A 300 19.05 1.45 -15.33
CA ASP A 300 18.94 1.20 -16.76
C ASP A 300 18.67 2.48 -17.56
N THR A 301 19.70 3.23 -17.96
CA THR A 301 19.46 4.42 -18.82
C THR A 301 18.84 4.12 -20.21
N PRO A 302 19.18 3.01 -20.88
CA PRO A 302 18.52 2.61 -22.13
C PRO A 302 16.99 2.56 -22.13
N HIS A 303 16.31 2.21 -21.02
CA HIS A 303 14.83 2.13 -21.03
C HIS A 303 14.17 3.44 -21.44
N LEU A 304 14.78 4.59 -21.11
CA LEU A 304 14.24 5.92 -21.44
C LEU A 304 13.95 6.10 -22.93
N TYR A 305 14.74 5.44 -23.80
CA TYR A 305 14.62 5.53 -25.24
C TYR A 305 13.54 4.60 -25.81
N TRP A 306 13.22 3.51 -25.10
CA TRP A 306 12.26 2.51 -25.55
C TRP A 306 10.87 2.73 -24.96
N LEU A 307 10.82 2.96 -23.65
CA LEU A 307 9.62 3.02 -22.85
C LEU A 307 8.92 4.37 -23.01
N HIS A 308 9.65 5.47 -22.83
CA HIS A 308 9.08 6.82 -22.80
C HIS A 308 9.07 7.55 -24.15
N ASP A 309 9.24 6.82 -25.26
CA ASP A 309 9.36 7.41 -26.59
C ASP A 309 8.09 8.17 -26.99
N GLY A 310 8.15 9.51 -26.94
CA GLY A 310 7.06 10.42 -27.28
C GLY A 310 5.92 10.50 -26.26
N SER A 311 5.96 9.73 -25.18
CA SER A 311 4.91 9.74 -24.13
C SER A 311 5.19 10.73 -23.00
N ILE A 312 6.46 11.03 -22.75
CA ILE A 312 6.91 11.92 -21.67
C ILE A 312 7.62 13.15 -22.27
N PRO A 313 6.96 14.32 -22.39
CA PRO A 313 7.49 15.47 -23.12
C PRO A 313 8.87 15.96 -22.65
N PRO A 314 9.20 15.98 -21.34
CA PRO A 314 10.55 16.31 -20.91
C PRO A 314 11.62 15.31 -21.40
N ILE A 315 11.32 14.01 -21.43
CA ILE A 315 12.24 12.97 -21.89
C ILE A 315 12.39 13.04 -23.41
N GLU A 316 11.31 13.27 -24.14
CA GLU A 316 11.32 13.54 -25.58
C GLU A 316 12.20 14.76 -25.90
N SER A 317 12.10 15.83 -25.10
CA SER A 317 12.93 17.04 -25.28
C SER A 317 14.43 16.81 -25.10
N LEU A 318 14.82 15.73 -24.40
CA LEU A 318 16.21 15.30 -24.25
C LEU A 318 16.70 14.44 -25.44
N GLY A 319 15.81 14.13 -26.39
CA GLY A 319 16.10 13.29 -27.55
C GLY A 319 16.13 11.80 -27.23
N CYS A 320 15.56 11.38 -26.11
CA CYS A 320 15.43 9.98 -25.73
C CYS A 320 14.25 9.34 -26.49
N ASN A 321 14.47 8.99 -27.75
CA ASN A 321 13.52 8.27 -28.61
C ASN A 321 14.19 7.06 -29.26
N ARG A 322 13.39 6.10 -29.75
CA ARG A 322 13.94 4.82 -30.27
C ARG A 322 14.92 5.02 -31.42
N ALA A 323 14.71 6.03 -32.26
CA ALA A 323 15.62 6.33 -33.37
C ALA A 323 17.04 6.70 -32.90
N ASN A 324 17.18 7.20 -31.67
CA ASN A 324 18.45 7.64 -31.10
C ASN A 324 19.15 6.58 -30.23
N ILE A 325 18.58 5.39 -30.02
CA ILE A 325 19.18 4.37 -29.15
C ILE A 325 20.60 3.98 -29.60
N GLY A 326 20.86 3.87 -30.90
CA GLY A 326 22.19 3.53 -31.43
C GLY A 326 23.25 4.59 -31.18
N SER A 327 22.87 5.78 -30.70
CA SER A 327 23.77 6.90 -30.42
C SER A 327 24.20 7.00 -28.96
N ILE A 328 23.64 6.17 -28.06
CA ILE A 328 24.01 6.20 -26.64
C ILE A 328 25.27 5.37 -26.38
N GLY A 329 26.25 6.00 -25.72
CA GLY A 329 27.38 5.31 -25.10
C GLY A 329 27.25 5.36 -23.58
N LEU A 330 27.29 4.20 -22.93
CA LEU A 330 27.37 4.11 -21.47
C LEU A 330 28.83 3.88 -21.06
N ARG A 331 29.32 4.70 -20.12
CA ARG A 331 30.65 4.53 -19.53
C ARG A 331 30.53 4.37 -18.03
N PHE A 332 30.94 3.21 -17.51
CA PHE A 332 31.06 2.95 -16.08
C PHE A 332 32.05 3.91 -15.40
N PHE A 333 31.77 4.25 -14.16
CA PHE A 333 32.71 4.89 -13.23
C PHE A 333 32.54 4.34 -11.81
N ALA A 334 33.59 4.48 -11.02
CA ALA A 334 33.60 4.25 -9.58
C ALA A 334 34.44 5.34 -8.91
N ASP A 335 34.00 5.83 -7.77
CA ASP A 335 34.68 6.83 -6.95
C ASP A 335 34.55 6.47 -5.45
N ASP A 336 34.98 7.38 -4.59
CA ASP A 336 34.92 7.25 -3.13
C ASP A 336 33.49 7.27 -2.57
N VAL A 337 32.52 7.71 -3.36
CA VAL A 337 31.10 7.81 -2.98
C VAL A 337 30.32 6.58 -3.46
N GLY A 338 30.68 5.98 -4.60
CA GLY A 338 30.04 4.75 -5.08
C GLY A 338 30.36 4.41 -6.53
N VAL A 339 29.40 3.76 -7.19
CA VAL A 339 29.52 3.33 -8.59
C VAL A 339 28.41 3.92 -9.44
N GLY A 340 28.60 3.95 -10.75
CA GLY A 340 27.58 4.44 -11.66
C GLY A 340 28.00 4.41 -13.12
N HIS A 341 27.24 5.10 -13.96
CA HIS A 341 27.58 5.27 -15.36
C HIS A 341 27.22 6.66 -15.89
N ILE A 342 27.93 7.02 -16.94
CA ILE A 342 27.73 8.25 -17.70
C ILE A 342 27.14 7.87 -19.06
N GLY A 343 25.93 8.35 -19.34
CA GLY A 343 25.32 8.34 -20.66
C GLY A 343 25.85 9.50 -21.50
N LYS A 344 26.45 9.17 -22.64
CA LYS A 344 26.90 10.13 -23.66
C LYS A 344 26.10 9.93 -24.93
N THR A 345 25.63 11.02 -25.51
CA THR A 345 25.30 11.05 -26.94
C THR A 345 26.50 11.58 -27.71
N SER A 346 26.50 11.42 -29.03
CA SER A 346 27.62 11.77 -29.93
C SER A 346 28.18 13.20 -29.82
N LYS A 347 27.51 14.11 -29.08
CA LYS A 347 27.93 15.52 -28.93
C LYS A 347 28.05 16.04 -27.49
N LYS A 348 27.44 15.41 -26.47
CA LYS A 348 27.49 15.87 -25.06
C LYS A 348 27.29 14.71 -24.07
N VAL A 349 27.82 14.87 -22.85
CA VAL A 349 27.36 14.09 -21.69
C VAL A 349 25.93 14.54 -21.39
N THR A 350 24.97 13.61 -21.40
CA THR A 350 23.55 13.93 -21.23
C THR A 350 23.04 13.51 -19.86
N LYS A 351 23.50 12.37 -19.33
CA LYS A 351 23.01 11.82 -18.05
C LYS A 351 24.15 11.18 -17.26
N VAL A 352 24.20 11.45 -15.97
CA VAL A 352 25.03 10.75 -14.99
C VAL A 352 24.08 10.02 -14.06
N VAL A 353 24.31 8.73 -13.85
CA VAL A 353 23.58 7.91 -12.88
C VAL A 353 24.59 7.40 -11.86
N ARG A 354 24.27 7.55 -10.57
CA ARG A 354 25.06 7.04 -9.45
C ARG A 354 24.19 6.16 -8.57
N TYR A 355 24.78 5.07 -8.08
CA TYR A 355 24.22 4.19 -7.08
C TYR A 355 24.99 4.33 -5.77
N ASP A 356 24.29 4.83 -4.75
CA ASP A 356 24.73 4.84 -3.37
C ASP A 356 24.05 3.65 -2.69
N ALA A 357 24.82 2.58 -2.52
CA ALA A 357 24.31 1.35 -1.93
C ALA A 357 23.78 1.59 -0.50
N PRO A 358 22.71 0.87 -0.10
CA PRO A 358 22.03 -0.17 -0.87
C PRO A 358 20.86 0.34 -1.71
N ASN A 359 20.38 1.57 -1.57
CA ASN A 359 19.01 1.89 -1.99
C ASN A 359 18.80 3.33 -2.46
N VAL A 360 19.88 4.07 -2.72
CA VAL A 360 19.78 5.44 -3.23
C VAL A 360 20.33 5.50 -4.64
N VAL A 361 19.50 5.94 -5.59
CA VAL A 361 19.93 6.21 -6.96
C VAL A 361 19.85 7.70 -7.21
N ARG A 362 20.88 8.28 -7.83
CA ARG A 362 20.90 9.69 -8.21
C ARG A 362 21.10 9.87 -9.70
N HIS A 363 20.27 10.72 -10.28
CA HIS A 363 20.45 11.18 -11.66
C HIS A 363 20.95 12.62 -11.65
N GLY A 364 21.82 12.94 -12.59
CA GLY A 364 22.31 14.30 -12.81
C GLY A 364 22.55 14.57 -14.29
N GLY A 365 22.58 15.84 -14.65
CA GLY A 365 22.92 16.27 -16.01
C GLY A 365 23.77 17.53 -16.01
N VAL A 366 24.14 17.99 -17.22
CA VAL A 366 24.98 19.19 -17.42
C VAL A 366 24.28 20.51 -17.06
N SER A 367 22.96 20.49 -16.82
CA SER A 367 22.16 21.68 -16.50
C SER A 367 22.08 22.01 -15.01
N GLY A 368 22.66 21.18 -14.13
CA GLY A 368 22.52 21.32 -12.67
C GLY A 368 21.19 20.80 -12.11
N PHE A 369 20.28 20.31 -12.97
CA PHE A 369 19.16 19.49 -12.54
C PHE A 369 19.67 18.14 -12.02
N SER A 370 19.11 17.71 -10.90
CA SER A 370 19.40 16.39 -10.33
C SER A 370 18.18 15.78 -9.69
N GLU A 371 18.21 14.46 -9.58
CA GLU A 371 17.15 13.65 -9.01
C GLU A 371 17.77 12.69 -8.00
N GLU A 372 17.12 12.49 -6.87
CA GLU A 372 17.52 11.55 -5.84
C GLU A 372 16.33 10.67 -5.50
N PHE A 373 16.50 9.37 -5.71
CA PHE A 373 15.53 8.32 -5.45
C PHE A 373 15.97 7.61 -4.18
N ASN A 374 15.31 7.89 -3.05
CA ASN A 374 15.49 7.09 -1.85
C ASN A 374 14.47 5.95 -1.88
N ILE A 375 14.93 4.75 -2.15
CA ILE A 375 14.08 3.57 -2.39
C ILE A 375 13.91 2.85 -1.06
N VAL A 376 12.69 2.83 -0.53
CA VAL A 376 12.34 2.36 0.81
C VAL A 376 11.62 1.02 0.69
N PRO A 377 12.27 -0.10 1.05
CA PRO A 377 11.61 -1.39 1.06
C PRO A 377 10.59 -1.39 2.19
N LEU A 378 9.30 -1.30 1.88
CA LEU A 378 8.25 -1.33 2.91
C LEU A 378 7.95 -2.75 3.36
N GLY A 379 8.19 -3.73 2.49
CA GLY A 379 7.99 -5.16 2.73
C GLY A 379 8.11 -5.95 1.42
N PRO A 380 7.85 -7.26 1.45
CA PRO A 380 7.82 -8.08 0.24
C PRO A 380 6.91 -7.46 -0.83
N HIS A 381 7.45 -7.28 -2.04
CA HIS A 381 6.73 -6.69 -3.18
C HIS A 381 6.10 -5.32 -2.92
N ARG A 382 6.61 -4.56 -1.95
CA ARG A 382 6.10 -3.22 -1.62
C ARG A 382 7.26 -2.28 -1.39
N THR A 383 7.29 -1.23 -2.19
CA THR A 383 8.37 -0.26 -2.15
C THR A 383 7.81 1.14 -2.25
N ARG A 384 8.32 2.02 -1.41
CA ARG A 384 8.11 3.47 -1.52
C ARG A 384 9.35 4.11 -2.08
N VAL A 385 9.20 5.13 -2.90
CA VAL A 385 10.30 5.98 -3.33
C VAL A 385 10.03 7.39 -2.85
N LEU A 386 10.98 7.93 -2.09
CA LEU A 386 11.03 9.35 -1.75
C LEU A 386 11.88 10.03 -2.82
N LEU A 387 11.23 10.49 -3.87
CA LEU A 387 11.86 11.16 -5.01
C LEU A 387 12.01 12.65 -4.70
N ARG A 388 13.24 13.15 -4.76
CA ARG A 388 13.53 14.58 -4.69
C ARG A 388 14.22 15.04 -5.97
N GLN A 389 13.55 15.91 -6.71
CA GLN A 389 14.10 16.57 -7.89
C GLN A 389 14.54 17.98 -7.52
N ARG A 390 15.76 18.34 -7.88
CA ARG A 390 16.39 19.63 -7.57
C ARG A 390 16.59 20.43 -8.85
N PHE A 391 15.93 21.57 -8.91
CA PHE A 391 16.05 22.55 -9.99
C PHE A 391 17.01 23.65 -9.57
N PRO A 392 18.05 23.98 -10.35
CA PRO A 392 18.98 25.05 -10.00
C PRO A 392 18.26 26.40 -9.97
N LYS A 393 18.45 27.18 -8.91
CA LYS A 393 17.89 28.53 -8.75
C LYS A 393 18.70 29.53 -9.59
N GLY A 394 18.51 29.48 -10.91
CA GLY A 394 18.98 30.54 -11.81
C GLY A 394 18.16 31.82 -11.67
N PRO A 395 18.52 32.91 -12.38
CA PRO A 395 17.79 34.19 -12.31
C PRO A 395 16.31 34.06 -12.65
N ILE A 396 15.98 33.22 -13.65
CA ILE A 396 14.60 33.00 -14.12
C ILE A 396 13.78 32.32 -13.03
N LEU A 397 14.19 31.12 -12.58
CA LEU A 397 13.45 30.37 -11.57
C LEU A 397 13.35 31.15 -10.25
N SER A 398 14.41 31.85 -9.85
CA SER A 398 14.40 32.68 -8.64
C SER A 398 13.40 33.83 -8.73
N THR A 399 13.24 34.44 -9.92
CA THR A 399 12.25 35.50 -10.15
C THR A 399 10.84 34.93 -10.13
N LEU A 400 10.63 33.80 -10.83
CA LEU A 400 9.33 33.11 -10.88
C LEU A 400 8.85 32.69 -9.49
N LEU A 401 9.74 32.13 -8.66
CA LEU A 401 9.41 31.70 -7.30
C LEU A 401 9.02 32.85 -6.35
N ARG A 402 9.28 34.11 -6.71
CA ARG A 402 8.81 35.29 -5.95
C ARG A 402 7.35 35.64 -6.25
N VAL A 403 6.79 35.13 -7.36
CA VAL A 403 5.39 35.34 -7.70
C VAL A 403 4.53 34.38 -6.85
N PRO A 404 3.55 34.89 -6.09
CA PRO A 404 2.67 34.05 -5.28
C PRO A 404 1.99 32.95 -6.11
N GLY A 405 1.97 31.72 -5.60
CA GLY A 405 1.35 30.57 -6.26
C GLY A 405 2.25 29.84 -7.27
N THR A 406 3.39 30.40 -7.67
CA THR A 406 4.29 29.73 -8.64
C THR A 406 4.92 28.45 -8.09
N ALA A 407 5.35 28.43 -6.82
CA ALA A 407 5.92 27.23 -6.22
C ALA A 407 4.92 26.04 -6.15
N PRO A 408 3.67 26.22 -5.65
CA PRO A 408 2.65 25.18 -5.73
C PRO A 408 2.36 24.68 -7.15
N VAL A 409 2.30 25.59 -8.14
CA VAL A 409 2.07 25.21 -9.54
C VAL A 409 3.23 24.37 -10.08
N LEU A 410 4.48 24.80 -9.84
CA LEU A 410 5.66 24.04 -10.23
C LEU A 410 5.66 22.65 -9.58
N GLN A 411 5.36 22.58 -8.28
CA GLN A 411 5.25 21.32 -7.56
C GLN A 411 4.17 20.41 -8.16
N TYR A 412 2.99 20.95 -8.50
CA TYR A 412 1.92 20.19 -9.15
C TYR A 412 2.37 19.62 -10.49
N LEU A 413 2.94 20.45 -11.37
CA LEU A 413 3.37 20.03 -12.70
C LEU A 413 4.44 18.95 -12.64
N VAL A 414 5.46 19.16 -11.80
CA VAL A 414 6.57 18.21 -11.65
C VAL A 414 6.09 16.89 -11.02
N ARG A 415 5.21 16.94 -10.02
CA ARG A 415 4.61 15.72 -9.46
C ARG A 415 3.78 14.96 -10.48
N ASN A 416 2.95 15.65 -11.25
CA ASN A 416 2.13 15.01 -12.29
C ASN A 416 3.01 14.31 -13.33
N TRP A 417 4.11 14.94 -13.72
CA TRP A 417 5.10 14.32 -14.60
C TRP A 417 5.70 13.06 -13.98
N ASN A 418 6.13 13.11 -12.72
CA ASN A 418 6.69 11.94 -12.03
C ASN A 418 5.69 10.79 -11.91
N TYR A 419 4.40 11.08 -11.69
CA TYR A 419 3.37 10.04 -11.66
C TYR A 419 3.17 9.38 -13.03
N GLN A 420 3.28 10.12 -14.13
CA GLN A 420 3.21 9.54 -15.48
C GLN A 420 4.41 8.63 -15.77
N ILE A 421 5.64 9.09 -15.47
CA ILE A 421 6.84 8.23 -15.57
C ILE A 421 6.66 6.97 -14.71
N GLY A 422 6.26 7.17 -13.44
CA GLY A 422 6.10 6.07 -12.50
C GLY A 422 5.08 5.03 -12.96
N LEU A 423 4.01 5.45 -13.65
CA LEU A 423 3.03 4.53 -14.25
C LEU A 423 3.65 3.69 -15.37
N GLU A 424 4.40 4.30 -16.29
CA GLU A 424 5.03 3.58 -17.40
C GLU A 424 6.12 2.60 -16.91
N ASP A 425 7.02 3.07 -16.03
CA ASP A 425 8.08 2.24 -15.43
C ASP A 425 7.47 1.04 -14.69
N TYR A 426 6.42 1.29 -13.93
CA TYR A 426 5.77 0.28 -13.12
C TYR A 426 5.16 -0.85 -13.95
N CYS A 427 4.57 -0.56 -15.12
CA CYS A 427 4.06 -1.61 -16.00
C CYS A 427 5.17 -2.60 -16.41
N VAL A 428 6.37 -2.09 -16.69
CA VAL A 428 7.52 -2.94 -17.05
C VAL A 428 8.05 -3.69 -15.84
N MET A 429 8.23 -3.02 -14.70
CA MET A 429 8.70 -3.64 -13.47
C MET A 429 7.75 -4.74 -12.97
N GLN A 430 6.43 -4.55 -13.13
CA GLN A 430 5.43 -5.55 -12.80
C GLN A 430 5.55 -6.77 -13.72
N GLY A 431 5.72 -6.57 -15.03
CA GLY A 431 5.95 -7.66 -15.98
C GLY A 431 7.26 -8.41 -15.72
N GLN A 432 8.33 -7.69 -15.39
CA GLN A 432 9.61 -8.28 -14.99
C GLN A 432 9.47 -9.11 -13.71
N ALA A 433 8.82 -8.57 -12.68
CA ALA A 433 8.55 -9.27 -11.43
C ALA A 433 7.72 -10.54 -11.67
N HIS A 434 6.68 -10.48 -12.50
CA HIS A 434 5.88 -11.64 -12.85
C HIS A 434 6.71 -12.74 -13.53
N ASN A 435 7.55 -12.39 -14.50
CA ASN A 435 8.38 -13.37 -15.20
C ASN A 435 9.44 -14.01 -14.30
N ILE A 436 10.10 -13.22 -13.45
CA ILE A 436 11.20 -13.70 -12.59
C ILE A 436 10.67 -14.40 -11.35
N ASP A 437 9.76 -13.75 -10.61
CA ASP A 437 9.31 -14.23 -9.30
C ASP A 437 8.19 -15.27 -9.44
N ASP A 438 7.24 -15.14 -10.38
CA ASP A 438 6.09 -16.06 -10.48
C ASP A 438 6.36 -17.26 -11.40
N PHE A 439 7.12 -17.08 -12.48
CA PHE A 439 7.49 -18.17 -13.38
C PHE A 439 8.85 -18.80 -13.09
N GLY A 440 9.57 -18.30 -12.08
CA GLY A 440 10.87 -18.83 -11.69
C GLY A 440 11.93 -18.72 -12.80
N ALA A 441 11.79 -17.74 -13.71
CA ALA A 441 12.84 -17.44 -14.67
C ALA A 441 14.04 -16.91 -13.89
N LEU A 442 15.08 -17.75 -13.76
CA LEU A 442 16.35 -17.30 -13.18
C LEU A 442 16.98 -16.24 -14.10
N PRO A 443 17.54 -15.15 -13.54
CA PRO A 443 18.22 -14.12 -14.30
C PRO A 443 19.45 -14.63 -15.06
#